data_AF-A0A2V6I5F2-F1
#
_entry.id   AF-A0A2V6I5F2-F1
#
_cell.length_a   1.000
_cell.length_b   1.000
_cell.length_c   1.000
_cell.angle_alpha   90.00
_cell.angle_beta   90.00
_cell.angle_gamma   90.00
#
_symmetry.space_group_name_H-M   'P 1'
#
loop_
_entity.id
_entity.type
_entity.pdbx_description
1 polymer ?
#
loop_
_entity_poly.entity_id
_entity_poly.type
_entity_poly.pdbx_seq_one_letter_code
_entity_poly.pdbx_strand_id
1 'polypeptide(L)'
;MDSGRSGDAGCIDLVAHSDDQSRQRRDEGLVGKTTTVSNTISIVLLVTDENCKVAASVEGTREQGIVSGERVSGGLAPLLDLNFLTKQANLQPGQKAYTSGVGGVFPSGLFIGMVKSFRARELDGQAKLAPAVDLSHLEDVFVVTGRK
;
A
#
# COMPACT_ATOMS: atom_id res chain seq x y z
N MET A 1 18.35 -29.15 18.74
CA MET A 1 19.07 -28.24 17.82
C MET A 1 18.11 -27.96 16.69
N ASP A 2 17.35 -26.87 16.82
CA ASP A 2 16.23 -26.53 15.95
C ASP A 2 16.75 -25.97 14.63
N SER A 3 16.61 -26.74 13.55
CA SER A 3 16.94 -26.33 12.19
C SER A 3 15.78 -25.49 11.64
N GLY A 4 15.71 -24.25 12.11
CA GLY A 4 14.82 -23.23 11.56
C GLY A 4 15.11 -23.02 10.08
N ARG A 5 14.31 -23.67 9.23
CA ARG A 5 14.24 -23.35 7.80
C ARG A 5 13.75 -21.90 7.70
N SER A 6 14.70 -20.99 7.49
CA SER A 6 14.45 -19.70 6.86
C SER A 6 13.96 -20.00 5.44
N GLY A 7 12.67 -20.29 5.29
CA GLY A 7 12.04 -20.37 3.98
C GLY A 7 12.10 -18.99 3.35
N ASP A 8 12.52 -18.91 2.09
CA ASP A 8 12.31 -17.74 1.27
C ASP A 8 10.84 -17.33 1.42
N ALA A 9 10.60 -16.23 2.13
CA ALA A 9 9.29 -15.64 2.25
C ALA A 9 8.92 -15.15 0.85
N GLY A 10 8.23 -16.00 0.08
CA GLY A 10 7.41 -15.49 -1.01
C GLY A 10 6.59 -14.36 -0.42
N CYS A 11 6.67 -13.16 -1.01
CA CYS A 11 6.10 -11.94 -0.44
C CYS A 11 4.68 -12.21 0.02
N ILE A 12 4.46 -12.14 1.33
CA ILE A 12 3.14 -12.23 1.93
C ILE A 12 2.76 -10.83 2.37
N ASP A 13 1.53 -10.43 2.09
CA ASP A 13 1.09 -9.06 2.32
C ASP A 13 0.27 -8.97 3.59
N LEU A 14 0.38 -7.86 4.30
CA LEU A 14 -0.36 -7.60 5.53
C LEU A 14 -1.44 -6.57 5.28
N VAL A 15 -2.65 -6.91 5.71
CA VAL A 15 -3.83 -6.06 5.60
C VAL A 15 -4.49 -5.90 6.97
N ALA A 16 -5.19 -4.80 7.16
CA ALA A 16 -6.03 -4.57 8.33
C ALA A 16 -7.43 -4.14 7.89
N HIS A 17 -8.40 -4.22 8.79
CA HIS A 17 -9.71 -3.64 8.53
C HIS A 17 -9.59 -2.11 8.45
N SER A 18 -10.15 -1.50 7.40
CA SER A 18 -10.28 -0.05 7.32
C SER A 18 -11.59 0.42 7.95
N ASP A 19 -11.55 1.51 8.72
CA ASP A 19 -12.70 2.07 9.46
C ASP A 19 -13.59 3.01 8.62
N ASP A 20 -13.74 2.78 7.31
CA ASP A 20 -14.64 3.60 6.48
C ASP A 20 -16.11 3.25 6.74
N GLN A 21 -16.76 4.01 7.64
CA GLN A 21 -18.15 3.79 8.06
C GLN A 21 -19.22 4.13 7.01
N SER A 22 -18.85 4.43 5.75
CA SER A 22 -19.80 5.03 4.80
C SER A 22 -20.34 4.13 3.67
N ARG A 23 -19.91 2.86 3.52
CA ARG A 23 -20.55 1.93 2.55
C ARG A 23 -20.20 0.46 2.82
N GLN A 24 -21.15 -0.42 2.50
CA GLN A 24 -21.21 -1.90 2.64
C GLN A 24 -19.98 -2.74 2.20
N ARG A 25 -18.82 -2.17 1.81
CA ARG A 25 -17.55 -2.91 1.62
C ARG A 25 -16.59 -2.50 2.74
N ARG A 26 -16.28 -3.42 3.65
CA ARG A 26 -15.05 -3.31 4.44
C ARG A 26 -13.90 -3.58 3.47
N ASP A 27 -13.27 -2.51 2.99
CA ASP A 27 -12.08 -2.66 2.17
C ASP A 27 -10.91 -3.04 3.10
N GLU A 28 -10.20 -4.12 2.78
CA GLU A 28 -8.97 -4.52 3.49
C GLU A 28 -7.86 -3.53 3.13
N GLY A 29 -7.43 -2.75 4.11
CA GLY A 29 -6.42 -1.73 3.95
C GLY A 29 -5.01 -2.32 4.02
N LEU A 30 -4.17 -1.98 3.05
CA LEU A 30 -2.79 -2.47 2.98
C LEU A 30 -1.93 -1.84 4.09
N VAL A 31 -1.33 -2.69 4.91
CA VAL A 31 -0.38 -2.30 5.97
C VAL A 31 1.05 -2.29 5.43
N GLY A 32 1.43 -3.32 4.68
CA GLY A 32 2.78 -3.48 4.16
C GLY A 32 3.04 -4.88 3.63
N LYS A 33 4.31 -5.21 3.43
CA LYS A 33 4.76 -6.54 2.99
C LYS A 33 5.65 -7.19 4.04
N THR A 34 5.56 -8.51 4.19
CA THR A 34 6.48 -9.26 5.03
C THR A 34 7.86 -9.33 4.36
N THR A 35 8.92 -9.07 5.12
CA THR A 35 10.31 -9.23 4.66
C THR A 35 10.94 -10.52 5.16
N THR A 36 10.63 -10.89 6.40
CA THR A 36 11.11 -12.11 7.03
C THR A 36 9.93 -12.80 7.69
N VAL A 37 9.80 -14.10 7.47
CA VAL A 37 8.76 -14.92 8.10
C VAL A 37 9.44 -16.07 8.83
N SER A 38 9.08 -16.26 10.09
CA SER A 38 9.46 -17.40 10.91
C SER A 38 8.20 -18.12 11.39
N ASN A 39 8.34 -19.23 12.11
CA ASN A 39 7.20 -20.03 12.56
C ASN A 39 6.23 -19.26 13.48
N THR A 40 6.70 -18.22 14.16
CA THR A 40 5.93 -17.48 15.18
C THR A 40 5.97 -15.96 15.02
N ILE A 41 6.90 -15.44 14.20
CA ILE A 41 7.14 -14.01 14.05
C ILE A 41 7.28 -13.67 12.57
N SER A 42 6.63 -12.60 12.14
CA SER A 42 6.82 -11.99 10.83
C SER A 42 7.29 -10.55 11.00
N ILE A 43 8.30 -10.17 10.21
CA ILE A 43 8.79 -8.80 10.12
C ILE A 43 8.15 -8.14 8.90
N VAL A 44 7.67 -6.92 9.07
CA VAL A 44 6.84 -6.21 8.10
C VAL A 44 7.50 -4.90 7.70
N LEU A 45 7.62 -4.67 6.41
CA LEU A 45 7.97 -3.37 5.85
C LEU A 45 6.68 -2.62 5.54
N LEU A 46 6.41 -1.58 6.31
CA LEU A 46 5.17 -0.79 6.23
C LEU A 46 5.07 -0.04 4.90
N VAL A 47 3.84 0.20 4.43
CA VAL A 47 3.57 0.98 3.21
C VAL A 47 4.06 2.43 3.30
N THR A 48 4.22 2.95 4.52
CA THR A 48 4.80 4.27 4.80
C THR A 48 6.33 4.30 4.79
N ASP A 49 6.99 3.16 4.67
CA ASP A 49 8.44 3.12 4.45
C ASP A 49 8.76 3.46 2.98
N GLU A 50 9.80 4.26 2.75
CA GLU A 50 10.24 4.65 1.41
C GLU A 50 10.68 3.44 0.56
N ASN A 51 11.13 2.36 1.19
CA ASN A 51 11.55 1.12 0.54
C ASN A 51 10.36 0.19 0.23
N CYS A 52 9.17 0.48 0.76
CA CYS A 52 7.96 -0.24 0.40
C CYS A 52 7.41 0.33 -0.91
N LYS A 53 7.71 -0.35 -2.02
CA LYS A 53 7.21 0.00 -3.35
C LYS A 53 6.02 -0.89 -3.71
N VAL A 54 4.87 -0.27 -3.96
CA VAL A 54 3.62 -0.96 -4.27
C VAL A 54 3.15 -0.54 -5.65
N ALA A 55 3.02 -1.49 -6.59
CA ALA A 55 2.40 -1.21 -7.88
C ALA A 55 0.90 -0.97 -7.68
N ALA A 56 0.39 0.16 -8.18
CA ALA A 56 -0.96 0.62 -7.87
C ALA A 56 -1.72 1.10 -9.11
N SER A 57 -3.04 1.03 -9.03
CA SER A 57 -3.98 1.63 -9.99
C SER A 57 -4.99 2.51 -9.25
N VAL A 58 -5.48 3.54 -9.93
CA VAL A 58 -6.52 4.44 -9.37
C VAL A 58 -7.88 4.10 -9.94
N GLU A 59 -8.84 3.82 -9.05
CA GLU A 59 -10.21 3.41 -9.39
C GLU A 59 -10.90 4.44 -10.30
N GLY A 60 -11.60 3.93 -11.32
CA GLY A 60 -12.30 4.77 -12.30
C GLY A 60 -11.38 5.44 -13.33
N THR A 61 -10.08 5.10 -13.34
CA THR A 61 -9.11 5.66 -14.30
C THR A 61 -8.27 4.56 -14.96
N ARG A 62 -7.44 4.95 -15.94
CA ARG A 62 -6.41 4.07 -16.52
C ARG A 62 -5.02 4.32 -15.92
N GLU A 63 -4.95 5.15 -14.88
CA GLU A 63 -3.67 5.52 -14.27
C GLU A 63 -3.10 4.38 -13.45
N GLN A 64 -1.82 4.11 -13.68
CA GLN A 64 -1.02 3.17 -12.90
C GLN A 64 0.27 3.85 -12.48
N GLY A 65 0.78 3.50 -11.30
CA GLY A 65 1.99 4.07 -10.76
C GLY A 65 2.58 3.23 -9.65
N ILE A 66 3.57 3.81 -8.97
CA ILE A 66 4.23 3.17 -7.83
C ILE A 66 3.96 4.02 -6.60
N VAL A 67 3.29 3.40 -5.62
CA VAL A 67 3.13 3.97 -4.29
C VAL A 67 4.37 3.70 -3.46
N SER A 68 4.83 4.73 -2.73
CA SER A 68 5.79 4.56 -1.66
C SER A 68 5.53 5.56 -0.54
N GLY A 69 5.99 5.23 0.66
CA GLY A 69 5.97 6.16 1.77
C GLY A 69 6.89 7.36 1.58
N GLU A 70 6.62 8.41 2.35
CA GLU A 70 7.48 9.56 2.52
C GLU A 70 8.05 9.56 3.95
N ARG A 71 9.34 9.81 4.10
CA ARG A 71 9.97 9.89 5.42
C ARG A 71 9.57 11.21 6.08
N VAL A 72 8.47 11.19 6.84
CA VAL A 72 7.97 12.40 7.50
C VAL A 72 8.71 12.63 8.82
N SER A 73 9.28 13.83 8.97
CA SER A 73 9.84 14.29 10.24
C SER A 73 8.82 15.19 10.95
N GLY A 74 8.55 14.94 12.24
CA GLY A 74 7.78 15.88 13.08
C GLY A 74 6.30 15.56 13.36
N GLY A 75 5.88 14.29 13.36
CA GLY A 75 4.56 13.90 13.91
C GLY A 75 3.34 14.23 13.03
N LEU A 76 3.56 14.62 11.77
CA LEU A 76 2.49 14.75 10.78
C LEU A 76 1.98 13.37 10.35
N ALA A 77 0.69 13.26 10.05
CA ALA A 77 0.09 12.04 9.51
C ALA A 77 0.82 11.63 8.21
N PRO A 78 1.32 10.39 8.10
CA PRO A 78 2.12 9.98 6.96
C PRO A 78 1.25 9.92 5.69
N LEU A 79 1.67 10.63 4.66
CA LEU A 79 1.11 10.52 3.31
C LEU A 79 1.94 9.55 2.48
N LEU A 80 1.32 8.98 1.45
CA LEU A 80 1.98 8.15 0.46
C LEU A 80 2.12 8.91 -0.86
N ASP A 81 3.22 8.67 -1.55
CA ASP A 81 3.46 9.19 -2.90
C ASP A 81 3.10 8.14 -3.94
N LEU A 82 2.12 8.44 -4.79
CA LEU A 82 1.84 7.70 -6.02
C LEU A 82 2.58 8.39 -7.18
N ASN A 83 3.68 7.78 -7.62
CA ASN A 83 4.58 8.31 -8.65
C ASN A 83 4.34 7.67 -10.02
N PHE A 84 4.93 8.27 -11.06
CA PHE A 84 4.95 7.78 -12.44
C PHE A 84 3.57 7.78 -13.13
N LEU A 85 2.69 8.69 -12.70
CA LEU A 85 1.41 8.91 -13.35
C LEU A 85 1.59 9.67 -14.66
N THR A 86 0.61 9.63 -15.56
CA THR A 86 0.62 10.52 -16.72
C THR A 86 0.45 11.98 -16.26
N LYS A 87 1.03 12.93 -17.01
CA LYS A 87 0.88 14.37 -16.68
C LYS A 87 -0.56 14.87 -16.82
N GLN A 88 -1.31 14.22 -17.70
CA GLN A 88 -2.70 14.52 -18.02
C GLN A 88 -3.67 13.74 -17.12
N ALA A 89 -3.16 13.00 -16.13
CA ALA A 89 -3.97 12.27 -15.18
C ALA A 89 -4.94 13.23 -14.47
N ASN A 90 -6.23 13.08 -14.76
CA ASN A 90 -7.28 13.88 -14.15
C ASN A 90 -7.75 13.25 -12.83
N LEU A 91 -6.83 13.17 -11.86
CA LEU A 91 -7.14 12.57 -10.56
C LEU A 91 -7.84 13.58 -9.65
N GLN A 92 -8.93 13.14 -9.02
CA GLN A 92 -9.74 13.92 -8.11
C GLN A 92 -9.54 13.44 -6.66
N PRO A 93 -9.54 14.36 -5.68
CA PRO A 93 -9.57 13.97 -4.28
C PRO A 93 -10.72 13.03 -3.96
N GLY A 94 -10.45 12.00 -3.14
CA GLY A 94 -11.41 10.97 -2.75
C GLY A 94 -11.44 9.74 -3.66
N GLN A 95 -10.76 9.75 -4.82
CA GLN A 95 -10.58 8.53 -5.60
C GLN A 95 -9.73 7.51 -4.83
N LYS A 96 -10.10 6.23 -4.95
CA LYS A 96 -9.42 5.14 -4.27
C LYS A 96 -8.27 4.59 -5.11
N ALA A 97 -7.16 4.25 -4.46
CA ALA A 97 -6.02 3.57 -5.06
C ALA A 97 -5.93 2.13 -4.51
N TYR A 98 -5.68 1.19 -5.41
CA TYR A 98 -5.61 -0.24 -5.11
C TYR A 98 -4.31 -0.84 -5.64
N THR A 99 -3.86 -1.95 -5.06
CA THR A 99 -2.75 -2.72 -5.62
C THR A 99 -3.11 -3.24 -7.01
N SER A 100 -2.20 -3.10 -7.98
CA SER A 100 -2.46 -3.50 -9.36
C SER A 100 -2.14 -4.96 -9.65
N GLY A 101 -1.36 -5.62 -8.78
CA GLY A 101 -0.82 -6.98 -9.02
C GLY A 101 0.42 -7.02 -9.92
N VAL A 102 0.79 -5.89 -10.53
CA VAL A 102 1.94 -5.82 -11.45
C VAL A 102 3.24 -6.08 -10.70
N GLY A 103 4.09 -6.93 -11.29
CA GLY A 103 5.38 -7.33 -10.69
C GLY A 103 5.27 -8.47 -9.68
N GLY A 104 4.06 -8.92 -9.32
CA GLY A 104 3.85 -10.12 -8.49
C GLY A 104 4.26 -9.98 -7.03
N VAL A 105 4.54 -8.76 -6.55
CA VAL A 105 4.91 -8.49 -5.15
C VAL A 105 3.68 -8.47 -4.25
N PHE A 106 2.60 -7.83 -4.72
CA PHE A 106 1.31 -7.76 -4.04
C PHE A 106 0.25 -8.39 -4.93
N PRO A 107 -0.79 -9.09 -4.42
CA PRO A 107 -1.97 -9.45 -5.19
C PRO A 107 -2.70 -8.17 -5.59
N SER A 108 -3.50 -8.23 -6.66
CA SER A 108 -4.32 -7.10 -7.07
C SER A 108 -5.55 -6.92 -6.17
N GLY A 109 -5.99 -5.67 -6.00
CA GLY A 109 -7.26 -5.33 -5.36
C GLY A 109 -7.21 -4.99 -3.86
N LEU A 110 -6.03 -4.90 -3.25
CA LEU A 110 -5.89 -4.43 -1.86
C LEU A 110 -5.98 -2.92 -1.80
N PHE A 111 -6.73 -2.37 -0.85
CA PHE A 111 -6.96 -0.93 -0.75
C PHE A 111 -5.75 -0.24 -0.13
N ILE A 112 -5.12 0.68 -0.87
CA ILE A 112 -3.92 1.38 -0.41
C ILE A 112 -4.29 2.66 0.31
N GLY A 113 -5.25 3.41 -0.25
CA GLY A 113 -5.61 4.71 0.27
C GLY A 113 -6.39 5.58 -0.71
N MET A 114 -6.66 6.82 -0.31
CA MET A 114 -7.42 7.79 -1.10
C MET A 114 -6.56 8.93 -1.60
N VAL A 115 -6.77 9.34 -2.85
CA VAL A 115 -6.15 10.53 -3.44
C VAL A 115 -6.52 11.76 -2.62
N LYS A 116 -5.50 12.52 -2.21
CA LYS A 116 -5.64 13.83 -1.55
C LYS A 116 -5.35 14.97 -2.51
N SER A 117 -4.34 14.82 -3.36
CA SER A 117 -3.98 15.83 -4.35
C SER A 117 -3.21 15.19 -5.50
N PHE A 118 -3.19 15.89 -6.64
CA PHE A 118 -2.39 15.54 -7.81
C PHE A 118 -1.61 16.78 -8.27
N ARG A 119 -0.38 16.57 -8.74
CA ARG A 119 0.41 17.59 -9.42
C ARG A 119 1.20 16.98 -10.58
N ALA A 120 1.23 17.69 -11.71
CA ALA A 120 2.16 17.39 -12.77
C ALA A 120 3.57 17.86 -12.39
N ARG A 121 4.58 17.03 -12.61
CA ARG A 121 6.01 17.34 -12.52
C ARG A 121 6.60 17.49 -13.92
N GLU A 122 7.91 17.76 -13.98
CA GLU A 122 8.62 17.96 -15.24
C GLU A 122 8.61 16.73 -16.14
N LEU A 123 8.62 15.50 -15.59
CA LEU A 123 8.69 14.26 -16.36
C LEU A 123 7.39 13.43 -16.29
N ASP A 124 6.68 13.46 -15.17
CA ASP A 124 5.52 12.62 -14.88
C ASP A 124 4.48 13.37 -14.03
N GLY A 125 3.43 12.68 -13.58
CA GLY A 125 2.51 13.13 -12.55
C GLY A 125 2.78 12.45 -11.21
N GLN A 126 2.47 13.15 -10.11
CA GLN A 126 2.47 12.59 -8.77
C GLN A 126 1.16 12.90 -8.06
N ALA A 127 0.58 11.90 -7.39
CA ALA A 127 -0.50 12.10 -6.43
C ALA A 127 -0.05 11.81 -5.00
N LYS A 128 -0.60 12.56 -4.04
CA LYS A 128 -0.52 12.25 -2.61
C LYS A 128 -1.72 11.41 -2.22
N LEU A 129 -1.49 10.32 -1.48
CA LEU A 129 -2.55 9.47 -0.95
C LEU A 129 -2.57 9.56 0.58
N ALA A 130 -3.76 9.55 1.17
CA ALA A 130 -3.92 9.20 2.57
C ALA A 130 -4.01 7.67 2.68
N PRO A 131 -3.20 7.03 3.54
CA PRO A 131 -3.28 5.59 3.79
C PRO A 131 -4.69 5.14 4.17
N ALA A 132 -5.05 3.91 3.79
CA ALA A 132 -6.32 3.29 4.14
C ALA A 132 -6.44 2.93 5.64
N VAL A 133 -5.32 2.77 6.33
CA VAL A 133 -5.23 2.31 7.72
C VAL A 133 -4.38 3.28 8.52
N ASP A 134 -4.79 3.56 9.76
CA ASP A 134 -3.90 4.22 10.73
C ASP A 134 -2.86 3.21 11.24
N LEU A 135 -1.66 3.28 10.68
CA LEU A 135 -0.55 2.38 11.02
C LEU A 135 0.01 2.63 12.43
N SER A 136 -0.40 3.70 13.11
CA SER A 136 0.02 4.02 14.48
C SER A 136 -0.75 3.21 15.52
N HIS A 137 -1.95 2.72 15.15
CA HIS A 137 -2.86 2.00 16.04
C HIS A 137 -3.36 0.73 15.33
N LEU A 138 -2.50 -0.29 15.26
CA LEU A 138 -2.84 -1.61 14.71
C LEU A 138 -3.11 -2.60 15.85
N GLU A 139 -4.31 -3.17 15.89
CA GLU A 139 -4.68 -4.24 16.83
C GLU A 139 -4.60 -5.61 16.16
N ASP A 140 -5.40 -5.81 15.11
CA ASP A 140 -5.46 -7.06 14.34
C ASP A 140 -5.01 -6.85 12.90
N VAL A 141 -4.13 -7.73 12.43
CA VAL A 141 -3.64 -7.74 11.06
C VAL A 141 -3.69 -9.14 10.46
N PHE A 142 -4.05 -9.20 9.18
CA PHE A 142 -4.22 -10.45 8.45
C PHE A 142 -3.14 -10.58 7.38
N VAL A 143 -2.68 -11.81 7.21
CA VAL A 143 -1.63 -12.18 6.27
C VAL A 143 -2.30 -12.74 5.01
N VAL A 144 -2.13 -12.06 3.89
CA VAL A 144 -2.69 -12.41 2.59
C VAL A 144 -1.62 -13.09 1.75
N THR A 145 -1.78 -14.39 1.54
CA THR A 145 -0.96 -15.16 0.59
C THR A 145 -1.60 -15.07 -0.78
N GLY A 146 -0.95 -14.41 -1.74
CA GLY A 146 -1.38 -14.37 -3.14
C GLY A 146 -1.50 -15.79 -3.73
N ARG A 147 -2.38 -15.96 -4.73
CA ARG A 147 -2.40 -17.20 -5.52
C ARG A 147 -1.27 -17.15 -6.54
N LYS A 148 -0.42 -18.18 -6.52
CA LYS A 148 0.71 -18.34 -7.44
C LYS A 148 0.24 -18.71 -8.84
#